data_AF-X6MIQ2-F1
#
_entry.id   AF-X6MIQ2-F1
#
_cell.length_a   1.000
_cell.length_b   1.000
_cell.length_c   1.000
_cell.angle_alpha   90.00
_cell.angle_beta   90.00
_cell.angle_gamma   90.00
#
_symmetry.space_group_name_H-M   'P 1'
#
loop_
_entity.id
_entity.type
_entity.pdbx_description
1 polymer ?
#
loop_
_entity_poly.entity_id
_entity_poly.type
_entity_poly.pdbx_seq_one_letter_code
_entity_poly.pdbx_strand_id
1 'polypeptide(L)'
;MESSDNKSEQTQIMDTPTPFVTLASLPVLLSRSQCIVYNHEILICGGWENKTCYSYHTIKDQYKAICSYPVDIELDGHCVLRLTNNSNPNGITLLSLGGQFKHTLIMKYVSVWDNPENSENEDKSKETMDVNKWTALTDKYNKSICIGRKKDNYKGLRAVIGGINSHLLFLTYLPENIDVFNLHTFQYVNHSTLPIGNNMSFHSERARSNANQNKDAMLLFSGKTGLSIEYDKRNNTFQYTNLR
;
A
#
# COMPACT_ATOMS: atom_id res chain seq x y z
N MET A 1 -63.54 42.52 -12.10
CA MET A 1 -62.21 42.25 -12.66
C MET A 1 -61.41 41.59 -11.56
N GLU A 2 -61.39 40.26 -11.58
CA GLU A 2 -60.59 39.43 -10.66
C GLU A 2 -59.11 39.58 -11.04
N SER A 3 -58.28 40.00 -10.08
CA SER A 3 -56.83 39.89 -10.20
C SER A 3 -56.38 38.63 -9.46
N SER A 4 -55.97 37.61 -10.21
CA SER A 4 -55.36 36.41 -9.68
C SER A 4 -53.91 36.69 -9.28
N ASP A 5 -53.66 36.84 -7.98
CA ASP A 5 -52.31 36.84 -7.41
C ASP A 5 -51.74 35.42 -7.43
N ASN A 6 -50.86 35.16 -8.39
CA ASN A 6 -50.14 33.91 -8.51
C ASN A 6 -48.88 33.98 -7.62
N LYS A 7 -49.00 33.55 -6.36
CA LYS A 7 -47.85 33.38 -5.45
C LYS A 7 -47.02 32.17 -5.91
N SER A 8 -45.84 32.41 -6.46
CA SER A 8 -44.87 31.35 -6.69
C SER A 8 -44.37 30.83 -5.34
N GLU A 9 -44.67 29.57 -5.04
CA GLU A 9 -44.01 28.85 -3.96
C GLU A 9 -42.52 28.70 -4.30
N GLN A 10 -41.66 29.45 -3.62
CA GLN A 10 -40.23 29.15 -3.59
C GLN A 10 -40.05 27.86 -2.79
N THR A 11 -39.83 26.75 -3.49
CA THR A 11 -39.39 25.49 -2.91
C THR A 11 -38.04 25.74 -2.23
N GLN A 12 -38.03 25.81 -0.91
CA GLN A 12 -36.79 25.79 -0.11
C GLN A 12 -36.10 24.46 -0.36
N ILE A 13 -35.06 24.46 -1.19
CA ILE A 13 -34.14 23.34 -1.32
C ILE A 13 -33.37 23.29 0.00
N MET A 14 -33.80 22.39 0.90
CA MET A 14 -33.00 22.05 2.08
C MET A 14 -31.74 21.35 1.57
N ASP A 15 -30.62 22.06 1.56
CA ASP A 15 -29.29 21.49 1.30
C ASP A 15 -28.96 20.50 2.43
N THR A 16 -29.27 19.23 2.23
CA THR A 16 -28.72 18.15 3.05
C THR A 16 -27.20 18.18 2.90
N PRO A 17 -26.43 18.34 3.99
CA PRO A 17 -24.98 18.36 3.92
C PRO A 17 -24.48 17.04 3.35
N THR A 18 -23.64 17.12 2.32
CA THR A 18 -23.04 15.94 1.72
C THR A 18 -22.17 15.24 2.76
N PRO A 19 -22.22 13.89 2.88
CA PRO A 19 -21.40 13.17 3.86
C PRO A 19 -19.89 13.23 3.54
N PHE A 20 -19.55 13.77 2.37
CA PHE A 20 -18.18 13.96 1.91
C PHE A 20 -17.90 15.44 1.73
N VAL A 21 -16.67 15.83 2.09
CA VAL A 21 -16.12 17.17 1.87
C VAL A 21 -14.93 17.05 0.93
N THR A 22 -14.85 17.95 -0.04
CA THR A 22 -13.72 18.04 -0.96
C THR A 22 -12.53 18.68 -0.25
N LEU A 23 -11.38 18.01 -0.28
CA LEU A 23 -10.10 18.50 0.28
C LEU A 23 -9.26 19.19 -0.80
N ALA A 24 -8.07 19.70 -0.42
CA ALA A 24 -7.14 20.29 -1.36
C ALA A 24 -6.84 19.36 -2.55
N SER A 25 -6.89 19.95 -3.75
CA SER A 25 -6.62 19.23 -5.00
C SER A 25 -5.17 18.74 -5.04
N LEU A 26 -4.97 17.57 -5.65
CA LEU A 26 -3.64 17.02 -5.84
C LEU A 26 -2.77 17.96 -6.69
N PRO A 27 -1.47 18.11 -6.39
CA PRO A 27 -0.55 18.91 -7.21
C PRO A 27 -0.41 18.38 -8.64
N VAL A 28 -0.67 17.08 -8.82
CA VAL A 28 -0.53 16.35 -10.09
C VAL A 28 -1.66 15.35 -10.23
N LEU A 29 -2.02 15.01 -11.47
CA LEU A 29 -2.92 13.91 -11.74
C LEU A 29 -2.24 12.58 -11.37
N LEU A 30 -2.94 11.79 -10.57
CA LEU A 30 -2.47 10.50 -10.08
C LEU A 30 -3.50 9.42 -10.41
N SER A 31 -3.02 8.31 -10.97
CA SER A 31 -3.84 7.15 -11.30
C SER A 31 -3.18 5.90 -10.76
N ARG A 32 -3.98 4.99 -10.18
CA ARG A 32 -3.51 3.71 -9.59
C ARG A 32 -2.39 3.89 -8.54
N SER A 33 -2.35 5.04 -7.87
CA SER A 33 -1.38 5.33 -6.82
C SER A 33 -1.58 4.44 -5.61
N GLN A 34 -0.48 4.14 -4.94
CA GLN A 34 -0.49 3.43 -3.66
C GLN A 34 -0.33 4.46 -2.53
N CYS A 35 -1.17 4.33 -1.51
CA CYS A 35 -1.18 5.28 -0.40
C CYS A 35 -0.95 4.57 0.94
N ILE A 36 -0.17 5.19 1.82
CA ILE A 36 0.14 4.70 3.17
C ILE A 36 -0.18 5.79 4.17
N VAL A 37 -0.91 5.45 5.23
CA VAL A 37 -1.16 6.36 6.34
C VAL A 37 0.02 6.32 7.32
N TYR A 38 0.51 7.48 7.71
CA TYR A 38 1.54 7.67 8.73
C TYR A 38 1.24 8.90 9.57
N ASN A 39 0.89 8.73 10.84
CA ASN A 39 0.48 9.83 11.74
C ASN A 39 -0.63 10.69 11.10
N HIS A 40 -0.39 12.00 10.93
CA HIS A 40 -1.31 12.94 10.26
C HIS A 40 -1.00 13.09 8.76
N GLU A 41 -0.35 12.10 8.16
CA GLU A 41 0.07 12.12 6.77
C GLU A 41 -0.54 10.96 5.98
N ILE A 42 -0.88 11.25 4.73
CA ILE A 42 -1.14 10.27 3.69
C ILE A 42 0.03 10.35 2.72
N LEU A 43 0.90 9.34 2.76
CA LEU A 43 1.98 9.17 1.81
C LEU A 43 1.40 8.61 0.53
N ILE A 44 1.72 9.24 -0.59
CA ILE A 44 1.26 8.87 -1.93
C ILE A 44 2.51 8.49 -2.74
N CYS A 45 2.63 7.22 -3.08
CA CYS A 45 3.86 6.63 -3.63
C CYS A 45 3.76 6.41 -5.14
N GLY A 46 3.82 7.50 -5.92
CA GLY A 46 3.73 7.41 -7.38
C GLY A 46 2.44 6.73 -7.87
N GLY A 47 2.39 6.37 -9.15
CA GLY A 47 1.23 5.80 -9.83
C GLY A 47 1.52 5.53 -11.29
N TRP A 48 0.51 5.12 -12.05
CA TRP A 48 0.63 4.95 -13.50
C TRP A 48 1.07 6.27 -14.14
N GLU A 49 2.17 6.21 -14.90
CA GLU A 49 2.84 7.35 -15.57
C GLU A 49 3.35 8.48 -14.66
N ASN A 50 3.27 8.34 -13.33
CA ASN A 50 3.75 9.35 -12.39
C ASN A 50 4.64 8.72 -11.31
N LYS A 51 5.91 9.11 -11.25
CA LYS A 51 6.90 8.53 -10.35
C LYS A 51 7.08 9.32 -9.06
N THR A 52 6.47 10.50 -8.94
CA THR A 52 6.69 11.39 -7.82
C THR A 52 5.86 10.98 -6.62
N CYS A 53 6.50 11.01 -5.46
CA CYS A 53 5.91 10.70 -4.17
C CYS A 53 5.62 11.99 -3.41
N TYR A 54 4.47 12.03 -2.73
CA TYR A 54 4.01 13.18 -1.95
C TYR A 54 3.58 12.74 -0.56
N SER A 55 3.68 13.64 0.40
CA SER A 55 2.97 13.54 1.68
C SER A 55 1.87 14.59 1.70
N TYR A 56 0.64 14.15 1.93
CA TYR A 56 -0.48 15.03 2.25
C TYR A 56 -0.71 15.06 3.75
N HIS A 57 -0.65 16.25 4.36
CA HIS A 57 -0.87 16.39 5.79
C HIS A 57 -2.34 16.71 6.07
N THR A 58 -3.03 15.82 6.79
CA THR A 58 -4.49 15.85 6.98
C THR A 58 -4.98 17.04 7.80
N ILE A 59 -4.19 17.52 8.76
CA ILE A 59 -4.52 18.73 9.54
C ILE A 59 -4.17 20.03 8.80
N LYS A 60 -3.04 20.05 8.08
CA LYS A 60 -2.57 21.26 7.39
C LYS A 60 -3.25 21.46 6.03
N ASP A 61 -3.93 20.44 5.51
CA ASP A 61 -4.55 20.41 4.18
C ASP A 61 -3.58 20.80 3.05
N GLN A 62 -2.36 20.28 3.13
CA GLN A 62 -1.27 20.65 2.21
C GLN A 62 -0.45 19.43 1.79
N TYR A 63 0.15 19.54 0.60
CA TYR A 63 1.05 18.54 0.05
C TYR A 63 2.51 19.01 0.12
N LYS A 64 3.42 18.06 0.36
CA LYS A 64 4.86 18.23 0.18
C LYS A 64 5.41 17.09 -0.67
N ALA A 65 6.35 17.41 -1.56
CA ALA A 65 7.09 16.38 -2.29
C ALA A 65 8.01 15.61 -1.32
N ILE A 66 8.17 14.31 -1.56
CA ILE A 66 9.08 13.43 -0.83
C ILE A 66 10.30 13.14 -1.71
N CYS A 67 10.09 12.39 -2.79
CA CYS A 67 11.09 12.03 -3.79
C CYS A 67 10.41 11.50 -5.06
N SER A 68 11.18 10.95 -6.00
CA SER A 68 10.64 10.16 -7.12
C SER A 68 11.21 8.75 -7.12
N TYR A 69 10.49 7.80 -7.72
CA TYR A 69 11.05 6.49 -8.07
C TYR A 69 12.19 6.64 -9.10
N PRO A 70 13.16 5.69 -9.13
CA PRO A 70 14.21 5.66 -10.15
C PRO A 70 13.66 5.66 -11.58
N VAL A 71 14.44 6.19 -12.53
CA VAL A 71 14.02 6.45 -13.91
C VAL A 71 13.65 5.18 -14.67
N ASP A 72 14.28 4.06 -14.34
CA ASP A 72 14.09 2.74 -14.94
C ASP A 72 12.87 1.98 -14.40
N ILE A 73 12.18 2.51 -13.39
CA ILE A 73 11.06 1.83 -12.72
C ILE A 73 9.72 2.22 -13.34
N GLU A 74 8.90 1.22 -13.62
CA GLU A 74 7.50 1.39 -14.04
C GLU A 74 6.53 0.95 -12.95
N LEU A 75 5.53 1.79 -12.69
CA LEU A 75 4.63 1.66 -11.55
C LEU A 75 3.25 1.09 -11.91
N ASP A 76 3.02 0.63 -13.15
CA ASP A 76 1.73 0.06 -13.53
C ASP A 76 1.46 -1.25 -12.78
N GLY A 77 0.56 -1.16 -11.78
CA GLY A 77 0.17 -2.30 -10.96
C GLY A 77 1.19 -2.69 -9.88
N HIS A 78 1.98 -1.73 -9.40
CA HIS A 78 2.84 -1.93 -8.23
C HIS A 78 2.05 -1.92 -6.92
N CYS A 79 2.67 -2.44 -5.87
CA CYS A 79 2.17 -2.43 -4.50
C CYS A 79 3.18 -1.73 -3.58
N VAL A 80 2.68 -1.06 -2.53
CA VAL A 80 3.49 -0.46 -1.47
C VAL A 80 2.95 -0.90 -0.13
N LEU A 81 3.86 -1.27 0.78
CA LEU A 81 3.55 -1.79 2.10
C LEU A 81 4.38 -1.07 3.15
N ARG A 82 3.83 -0.94 4.36
CA ARG A 82 4.59 -0.52 5.54
C ARG A 82 5.15 -1.76 6.24
N LEU A 83 6.47 -1.82 6.43
CA LEU A 83 7.12 -2.83 7.26
C LEU A 83 7.01 -2.45 8.74
N THR A 84 6.73 -3.43 9.60
CA THR A 84 6.53 -3.21 11.05
C THR A 84 7.82 -3.31 11.85
N ASN A 85 8.85 -4.00 11.34
CA ASN A 85 10.12 -4.17 12.01
C ASN A 85 11.00 -2.93 11.79
N ASN A 86 10.75 -1.90 12.59
CA ASN A 86 11.34 -0.59 12.37
C ASN A 86 12.25 -0.22 13.54
N SER A 87 13.56 -0.29 13.31
CA SER A 87 14.58 0.14 14.29
C SER A 87 14.68 1.66 14.40
N ASN A 88 14.04 2.41 13.51
CA ASN A 88 14.03 3.87 13.52
C ASN A 88 12.81 4.39 14.31
N PRO A 89 13.00 5.00 15.50
CA PRO A 89 11.90 5.56 16.28
C PRO A 89 11.22 6.75 15.58
N ASN A 90 11.91 7.41 14.65
CA ASN A 90 11.48 8.69 14.06
C ASN A 90 10.87 8.55 12.65
N GLY A 91 10.59 7.32 12.20
CA GLY A 91 10.14 7.09 10.83
C GLY A 91 9.37 5.79 10.62
N ILE A 92 9.15 5.43 9.35
CA ILE A 92 8.64 4.13 8.91
C ILE A 92 9.48 3.57 7.78
N THR A 93 9.49 2.25 7.62
CA THR A 93 10.10 1.61 6.45
C THR A 93 9.00 1.16 5.49
N LEU A 94 9.11 1.56 4.23
CA LEU A 94 8.21 1.21 3.15
C LEU A 94 8.89 0.21 2.22
N LEU A 95 8.13 -0.80 1.76
CA LEU A 95 8.52 -1.75 0.73
C LEU A 95 7.64 -1.52 -0.49
N SER A 96 8.25 -1.27 -1.65
CA SER A 96 7.56 -1.19 -2.93
C SER A 96 7.97 -2.35 -3.81
N LEU A 97 6.99 -3.03 -4.41
CA LEU A 97 7.25 -4.21 -5.23
C LEU A 97 6.20 -4.40 -6.33
N GLY A 98 6.51 -5.28 -7.27
CA GLY A 98 5.62 -5.63 -8.38
C GLY A 98 5.76 -4.66 -9.55
N GLY A 99 4.64 -4.37 -10.22
CA GLY A 99 4.66 -3.63 -11.48
C GLY A 99 4.94 -4.52 -12.69
N GLN A 100 4.71 -4.00 -13.89
CA GLN A 100 4.89 -4.74 -15.15
C GLN A 100 6.31 -5.32 -15.30
N PHE A 101 7.34 -4.53 -14.98
CA PHE A 101 8.74 -4.93 -15.06
C PHE A 101 9.35 -5.38 -13.73
N LYS A 102 8.52 -5.62 -12.70
CA LYS A 102 8.91 -6.16 -11.38
C LYS A 102 10.10 -5.44 -10.73
N HIS A 103 9.82 -4.60 -9.75
CA HIS A 103 10.87 -4.06 -8.87
C HIS A 103 10.73 -4.56 -7.44
N THR A 104 11.76 -4.31 -6.64
CA THR A 104 11.72 -4.46 -5.19
C THR A 104 12.60 -3.37 -4.59
N LEU A 105 11.95 -2.37 -4.02
CA LEU A 105 12.58 -1.16 -3.49
C LEU A 105 12.16 -0.95 -2.04
N ILE A 106 13.05 -0.37 -1.25
CA ILE A 106 12.82 -0.01 0.14
C ILE A 106 13.05 1.49 0.32
N MET A 107 12.29 2.10 1.23
CA MET A 107 12.47 3.49 1.64
C MET A 107 12.36 3.59 3.15
N LYS A 108 13.34 4.24 3.77
CA LYS A 108 13.22 4.73 5.15
C LYS A 108 12.61 6.12 5.10
N TYR A 109 11.33 6.22 5.43
CA TYR A 109 10.60 7.46 5.45
C TYR A 109 10.68 8.14 6.81
N VAL A 110 10.99 9.43 6.82
CA VAL A 110 10.82 10.36 7.93
C VAL A 110 9.93 11.50 7.48
N SER A 111 9.06 11.98 8.38
CA SER A 111 8.09 13.04 8.07
C SER A 111 8.79 14.25 7.45
N VAL A 112 8.26 14.73 6.32
CA VAL A 112 8.73 15.96 5.65
C VAL A 112 8.14 17.22 6.29
N TRP A 113 7.36 17.06 7.35
CA TRP A 113 6.71 18.13 8.10
C TRP A 113 7.37 18.41 9.44
N ASP A 114 8.23 17.51 9.91
CA ASP A 114 8.96 17.69 11.16
C ASP A 114 10.11 18.69 10.93
N ASN A 115 10.21 19.69 11.81
CA ASN A 115 11.28 20.69 11.71
C ASN A 115 12.61 20.06 12.18
N PRO A 116 13.69 20.19 11.39
CA PRO A 116 15.01 19.68 11.77
C PRO A 116 15.60 20.41 13.01
N GLU A 117 15.03 21.53 13.41
CA GLU A 117 15.47 22.31 14.58
C GLU A 117 14.91 21.79 15.91
N ASN A 118 13.87 20.96 15.91
CA ASN A 118 13.25 20.42 17.12
C ASN A 118 13.82 19.06 17.57
N SER A 119 14.81 18.51 16.85
CA SER A 119 15.54 17.32 17.28
C SER A 119 16.71 17.75 18.17
N GLU A 120 16.43 18.09 19.42
CA GLU A 120 17.45 18.51 20.40
C GLU A 120 18.44 17.40 20.79
N ASN A 121 18.27 16.18 20.31
CA ASN A 121 19.19 15.07 20.56
C ASN A 121 19.36 14.26 19.28
N GLU A 122 20.51 14.42 18.60
CA GLU A 122 21.38 13.32 18.16
C GLU A 122 22.44 13.83 17.17
N ASP A 123 23.66 13.35 17.38
CA ASP A 123 24.87 13.53 16.57
C ASP A 123 24.63 13.86 15.09
N LYS A 124 24.98 15.09 14.71
CA LYS A 124 25.10 15.56 13.31
C LYS A 124 26.24 14.89 12.52
N SER A 125 26.70 13.71 12.94
CA SER A 125 27.87 12.99 12.41
C SER A 125 27.58 11.55 11.95
N LYS A 126 26.33 11.07 12.00
CA LYS A 126 25.98 9.80 11.35
C LYS A 126 25.56 10.06 9.91
N GLU A 127 26.45 9.67 9.00
CA GLU A 127 26.27 9.45 7.56
C GLU A 127 24.90 9.81 6.99
N THR A 128 24.91 10.64 5.94
CA THR A 128 23.81 10.90 5.01
C THR A 128 23.15 9.59 4.53
N MET A 129 22.29 9.00 5.36
CA MET A 129 21.47 7.87 4.96
C MET A 129 20.55 8.37 3.85
N ASP A 130 20.34 7.55 2.82
CA ASP A 130 19.34 7.78 1.77
C ASP A 130 17.91 7.64 2.34
N VAL A 131 17.56 8.50 3.29
CA VAL A 131 16.21 8.67 3.84
C VAL A 131 15.33 9.36 2.80
N ASN A 132 14.03 9.09 2.86
CA ASN A 132 13.04 9.62 1.94
C ASN A 132 13.39 9.38 0.46
N LYS A 133 14.15 8.32 0.16
CA LYS A 133 14.49 7.88 -1.20
C LYS A 133 14.24 6.39 -1.35
N TRP A 134 13.89 5.99 -2.57
CA TRP A 134 13.81 4.58 -2.93
C TRP A 134 15.20 4.02 -3.24
N THR A 135 15.57 2.94 -2.57
CA THR A 135 16.80 2.17 -2.83
C THR A 135 16.45 0.70 -3.06
N ALA A 136 17.37 -0.05 -3.67
CA ALA A 136 17.17 -1.49 -3.86
C ALA A 136 17.08 -2.20 -2.50
N LEU A 137 16.15 -3.15 -2.36
CA LEU A 137 16.17 -4.06 -1.22
C LEU A 137 17.39 -4.97 -1.34
N THR A 138 18.26 -4.99 -0.33
CA THR A 138 19.48 -5.82 -0.33
C THR A 138 19.52 -6.78 0.86
N ASP A 139 20.21 -7.90 0.67
CA ASP A 139 20.55 -8.80 1.77
C ASP A 139 21.74 -8.26 2.60
N LYS A 140 22.14 -9.02 3.62
CA LYS A 140 23.28 -8.68 4.49
C LYS A 140 24.64 -8.60 3.79
N TYR A 141 24.73 -9.02 2.53
CA TYR A 141 25.92 -8.96 1.68
C TYR A 141 25.80 -7.88 0.58
N ASN A 142 24.84 -6.96 0.71
CA ASN A 142 24.52 -5.92 -0.28
C ASN A 142 24.10 -6.48 -1.65
N LYS A 143 23.63 -7.73 -1.71
CA LYS A 143 23.08 -8.29 -2.94
C LYS A 143 21.62 -7.87 -3.07
N SER A 144 21.27 -7.30 -4.22
CA SER A 144 19.88 -6.93 -4.53
C SER A 144 18.95 -8.15 -4.50
N ILE A 145 17.80 -7.98 -3.85
CA ILE A 145 16.75 -8.97 -3.69
C ILE A 145 15.62 -8.61 -4.64
N CYS A 146 15.25 -9.56 -5.50
CA CYS A 146 14.12 -9.41 -6.40
C CYS A 146 12.98 -10.33 -5.96
N ILE A 147 11.85 -9.73 -5.56
CA ILE A 147 10.61 -10.45 -5.25
C ILE A 147 9.80 -10.56 -6.54
N GLY A 148 9.92 -11.73 -7.17
CA GLY A 148 9.11 -12.15 -8.31
C GLY A 148 9.90 -13.06 -9.24
N ARG A 149 9.31 -14.15 -9.75
CA ARG A 149 10.01 -15.08 -10.64
C ARG A 149 9.91 -14.58 -12.08
N LYS A 150 10.87 -14.92 -12.93
CA LYS A 150 10.95 -14.41 -14.32
C LYS A 150 9.65 -14.65 -15.11
N LYS A 151 9.04 -15.82 -14.95
CA LYS A 151 7.81 -16.24 -15.66
C LYS A 151 6.51 -15.61 -15.12
N ASP A 152 6.53 -15.05 -13.92
CA ASP A 152 5.31 -14.59 -13.25
C ASP A 152 4.94 -13.17 -13.70
N ASN A 153 3.64 -12.89 -13.80
CA ASN A 153 3.10 -11.57 -14.14
C ASN A 153 2.59 -10.86 -12.88
N TYR A 154 3.31 -9.84 -12.43
CA TYR A 154 3.00 -9.08 -11.21
C TYR A 154 2.27 -7.76 -11.50
N LYS A 155 1.76 -7.57 -12.71
CA LYS A 155 0.90 -6.44 -13.03
C LYS A 155 -0.39 -6.49 -12.20
N GLY A 156 -0.55 -5.54 -11.29
CA GLY A 156 -1.72 -5.45 -10.41
C GLY A 156 -1.67 -6.43 -9.24
N LEU A 157 -0.46 -6.89 -8.89
CA LEU A 157 -0.14 -7.64 -7.66
C LEU A 157 -0.73 -6.91 -6.44
N ARG A 158 -1.29 -7.67 -5.50
CA ARG A 158 -1.50 -7.21 -4.14
C ARG A 158 -0.67 -8.03 -3.18
N ALA A 159 -0.44 -7.43 -2.03
CA ALA A 159 0.35 -8.04 -1.00
C ALA A 159 -0.15 -7.60 0.36
N VAL A 160 0.00 -8.49 1.34
CA VAL A 160 -0.27 -8.20 2.74
C VAL A 160 0.79 -8.85 3.62
N ILE A 161 1.09 -8.21 4.75
CA ILE A 161 2.07 -8.71 5.71
C ILE A 161 1.33 -9.46 6.82
N GLY A 162 1.82 -10.65 7.13
CA GLY A 162 1.37 -11.47 8.26
C GLY A 162 2.55 -12.22 8.90
N GLY A 163 2.25 -13.31 9.60
CA GLY A 163 3.22 -13.98 10.45
C GLY A 163 3.33 -13.31 11.82
N ILE A 164 3.70 -14.11 12.84
CA ILE A 164 3.76 -13.63 14.24
C ILE A 164 4.72 -12.45 14.42
N ASN A 165 5.82 -12.45 13.66
CA ASN A 165 6.83 -11.39 13.64
C ASN A 165 6.75 -10.52 12.37
N SER A 166 5.60 -10.47 11.70
CA SER A 166 5.43 -9.73 10.43
C SER A 166 6.47 -10.11 9.35
N HIS A 167 6.88 -11.38 9.34
CA HIS A 167 7.96 -11.88 8.50
C HIS A 167 7.43 -12.60 7.26
N LEU A 168 6.11 -12.78 7.12
CA LEU A 168 5.51 -13.40 5.95
C LEU A 168 4.83 -12.33 5.10
N LEU A 169 5.13 -12.38 3.82
CA LEU A 169 4.54 -11.57 2.77
C LEU A 169 3.67 -12.49 1.92
N PHE A 170 2.36 -12.27 1.97
CA PHE A 170 1.41 -12.95 1.10
C PHE A 170 1.28 -12.12 -0.17
N LEU A 171 1.46 -12.77 -1.32
CA LEU A 171 1.51 -12.14 -2.63
C LEU A 171 0.43 -12.75 -3.51
N THR A 172 -0.53 -11.95 -3.95
CA THR A 172 -1.63 -12.39 -4.80
C THR A 172 -1.52 -11.73 -6.18
N TYR A 173 -1.47 -12.54 -7.24
CA TYR A 173 -1.15 -12.05 -8.58
C TYR A 173 -1.73 -12.93 -9.69
N LEU A 174 -1.65 -12.43 -10.92
CA LEU A 174 -2.17 -13.10 -12.10
C LEU A 174 -1.57 -14.50 -12.33
N PRO A 175 -2.34 -15.44 -12.89
CA PRO A 175 -3.78 -15.35 -13.11
C PRO A 175 -4.59 -15.47 -11.81
N GLU A 176 -4.18 -16.33 -10.89
CA GLU A 176 -4.95 -16.70 -9.70
C GLU A 176 -4.02 -17.28 -8.62
N ASN A 177 -2.80 -16.75 -8.54
CA ASN A 177 -1.75 -17.27 -7.67
C ASN A 177 -1.75 -16.59 -6.31
N ILE A 178 -1.37 -17.36 -5.29
CA ILE A 178 -0.95 -16.84 -4.00
C ILE A 178 0.40 -17.46 -3.62
N ASP A 179 1.40 -16.61 -3.39
CA ASP A 179 2.70 -16.99 -2.83
C ASP A 179 2.82 -16.53 -1.39
N VAL A 180 3.59 -17.28 -0.60
CA VAL A 180 4.08 -16.85 0.72
C VAL A 180 5.58 -16.67 0.62
N PHE A 181 6.06 -15.48 0.91
CA PHE A 181 7.48 -15.12 0.88
C PHE A 181 7.94 -14.69 2.28
N ASN A 182 9.09 -15.18 2.73
CA ASN A 182 9.65 -14.83 4.03
C ASN A 182 10.58 -13.62 3.89
N LEU A 183 10.21 -12.51 4.54
CA LEU A 183 10.94 -11.24 4.53
C LEU A 183 12.25 -11.25 5.32
N HIS A 184 12.48 -12.24 6.19
CA HIS A 184 13.74 -12.36 6.94
C HIS A 184 14.75 -13.26 6.22
N THR A 185 14.30 -14.34 5.61
CA THR A 185 15.18 -15.27 4.89
C THR A 185 15.28 -14.97 3.39
N PHE A 186 14.40 -14.11 2.88
CA PHE A 186 14.25 -13.78 1.46
C PHE A 186 13.99 -15.01 0.58
N GLN A 187 13.15 -15.93 1.06
CA GLN A 187 12.82 -17.18 0.38
C GLN A 187 11.31 -17.37 0.25
N TYR A 188 10.88 -18.03 -0.83
CA TYR A 188 9.51 -18.51 -0.97
C TYR A 188 9.27 -19.68 0.00
N VAL A 189 8.18 -19.59 0.76
CA VAL A 189 7.75 -20.59 1.74
C VAL A 189 6.69 -21.51 1.15
N ASN A 190 5.75 -20.94 0.40
CA ASN A 190 4.63 -21.69 -0.16
C ASN A 190 4.09 -21.03 -1.43
N HIS A 191 3.40 -21.82 -2.23
CA HIS A 191 2.71 -21.42 -3.44
C HIS A 191 1.38 -22.19 -3.54
N SER A 192 0.31 -21.50 -3.90
CA SER A 192 -0.99 -22.11 -4.16
C SER A 192 -1.74 -21.33 -5.25
N THR A 193 -2.83 -21.92 -5.70
CA THR A 193 -3.78 -21.31 -6.62
C THR A 193 -5.04 -21.01 -5.84
N LEU A 194 -5.53 -19.78 -5.96
CA LEU A 194 -6.77 -19.33 -5.35
C LEU A 194 -7.95 -20.00 -6.08
N PRO A 195 -8.98 -20.48 -5.35
CA PRO A 195 -10.13 -21.17 -5.94
C PRO A 195 -11.13 -20.14 -6.51
N ILE A 196 -10.72 -19.47 -7.57
CA ILE A 196 -11.48 -18.42 -8.24
C ILE A 196 -11.50 -18.72 -9.72
N GLY A 197 -12.61 -18.42 -10.41
CA GLY A 197 -12.76 -18.81 -11.81
C GLY A 197 -12.24 -17.80 -12.85
N ASN A 198 -11.59 -16.71 -12.42
CA ASN A 198 -11.30 -15.56 -13.27
C ASN A 198 -9.91 -14.96 -12.97
N ASN A 199 -9.28 -14.36 -13.99
CA ASN A 199 -8.03 -13.61 -13.85
C ASN A 199 -8.14 -12.49 -12.80
N MET A 200 -7.22 -12.49 -11.84
CA MET A 200 -7.10 -11.47 -10.79
C MET A 200 -6.05 -10.43 -11.12
N SER A 201 -6.47 -9.18 -11.28
CA SER A 201 -5.57 -8.03 -11.19
C SER A 201 -6.31 -6.88 -10.53
N PHE A 202 -5.57 -5.99 -9.85
CA PHE A 202 -6.14 -4.79 -9.22
C PHE A 202 -7.25 -5.07 -8.21
N HIS A 203 -7.24 -6.26 -7.61
CA HIS A 203 -8.20 -6.65 -6.59
C HIS A 203 -7.90 -5.93 -5.27
N SER A 204 -8.80 -6.08 -4.29
CA SER A 204 -8.61 -5.58 -2.94
C SER A 204 -8.27 -6.74 -2.01
N GLU A 205 -7.20 -6.58 -1.24
CA GLU A 205 -6.77 -7.56 -0.25
C GLU A 205 -6.48 -6.86 1.08
N ARG A 206 -6.87 -7.49 2.19
CA ARG A 206 -6.63 -6.96 3.52
C ARG A 206 -6.37 -8.08 4.52
N ALA A 207 -5.31 -7.92 5.31
CA ALA A 207 -5.07 -8.77 6.48
C ALA A 207 -6.16 -8.57 7.54
N ARG A 208 -6.57 -9.67 8.18
CA ARG A 208 -7.57 -9.71 9.25
C ARG A 208 -6.93 -10.28 10.51
N SER A 209 -7.24 -9.68 11.65
CA SER A 209 -6.85 -10.24 12.95
C SER A 209 -7.46 -11.62 13.12
N ASN A 210 -6.65 -12.60 13.50
CA ASN A 210 -7.10 -13.93 13.87
C ASN A 210 -6.82 -14.15 15.36
N ALA A 211 -7.79 -14.69 16.11
CA ALA A 211 -7.61 -15.02 17.51
C ALA A 211 -6.55 -16.12 17.69
N ASN A 212 -6.41 -17.00 16.69
CA ASN A 212 -5.38 -18.03 16.69
C ASN A 212 -4.07 -17.48 16.12
N GLN A 213 -3.07 -17.27 16.99
CA GLN A 213 -1.74 -16.80 16.60
C GLN A 213 -1.00 -17.72 15.63
N ASN A 214 -1.43 -18.99 15.46
CA ASN A 214 -0.86 -19.90 14.47
C ASN A 214 -1.47 -19.75 13.07
N LYS A 215 -2.51 -18.93 12.92
CA LYS A 215 -3.12 -18.64 11.64
C LYS A 215 -2.97 -17.18 11.26
N ASP A 216 -2.81 -16.90 9.98
CA ASP A 216 -3.03 -15.58 9.41
C ASP A 216 -4.33 -15.62 8.62
N ALA A 217 -5.16 -14.59 8.75
CA ALA A 217 -6.41 -14.49 7.99
C ALA A 217 -6.36 -13.29 7.06
N MET A 218 -6.90 -13.44 5.86
CA MET A 218 -6.93 -12.42 4.83
C MET A 218 -8.31 -12.42 4.18
N LEU A 219 -8.77 -11.24 3.79
CA LEU A 219 -9.97 -11.06 2.97
C LEU A 219 -9.56 -10.56 1.61
N LEU A 220 -10.14 -11.17 0.59
CA LEU A 220 -9.87 -10.87 -0.79
C LEU A 220 -11.18 -10.59 -1.53
N PHE A 221 -11.24 -9.48 -2.25
CA PHE A 221 -12.39 -9.11 -3.06
C PHE A 221 -11.96 -8.72 -4.47
N SER A 222 -12.56 -9.37 -5.46
CA SER A 222 -12.28 -9.12 -6.89
C SER A 222 -13.57 -9.29 -7.70
N GLY A 223 -14.11 -8.18 -8.21
CA GLY A 223 -15.39 -8.18 -8.94
C GLY A 223 -16.52 -8.79 -8.11
N LYS A 224 -17.06 -9.93 -8.57
CA LYS A 224 -18.13 -10.66 -7.86
C LYS A 224 -17.61 -11.63 -6.79
N THR A 225 -16.31 -11.91 -6.77
CA THR A 225 -15.69 -12.86 -5.86
C THR A 225 -15.34 -12.20 -4.53
N GLY A 226 -15.70 -12.86 -3.43
CA GLY A 226 -15.23 -12.54 -2.08
C GLY A 226 -14.70 -13.80 -1.41
N LEU A 227 -13.46 -13.78 -0.95
CA LEU A 227 -12.78 -14.96 -0.40
C LEU A 227 -12.20 -14.63 0.98
N SER A 228 -12.49 -15.46 1.96
CA SER A 228 -11.72 -15.52 3.21
C SER A 228 -10.64 -16.57 3.05
N ILE A 229 -9.40 -16.17 3.27
CA ILE A 229 -8.20 -17.00 3.18
C ILE A 229 -7.64 -17.15 4.59
N GLU A 230 -7.44 -18.37 5.03
CA GLU A 230 -6.68 -18.66 6.26
C GLU A 230 -5.40 -19.41 5.89
N TYR A 231 -4.28 -18.98 6.46
CA TYR A 231 -3.00 -19.64 6.31
C TYR A 231 -2.57 -20.26 7.64
N ASP A 232 -2.38 -21.58 7.66
CA ASP A 232 -1.79 -22.31 8.78
C ASP A 232 -0.27 -22.24 8.69
N LYS A 233 0.35 -21.52 9.64
CA LYS A 233 1.80 -21.29 9.68
C LYS A 233 2.62 -22.53 10.06
N ARG A 234 2.01 -23.53 10.71
CA ARG A 234 2.71 -24.76 11.12
C ARG A 234 2.79 -25.74 9.97
N ASN A 235 1.69 -25.89 9.26
CA ASN A 235 1.56 -26.84 8.16
C ASN A 235 1.90 -26.22 6.81
N ASN A 236 2.02 -24.90 6.74
CA ASN A 236 2.12 -24.13 5.49
C ASN A 236 0.99 -24.53 4.53
N THR A 237 -0.25 -24.43 4.98
CA THR A 237 -1.43 -24.78 4.17
C THR A 237 -2.44 -23.65 4.16
N PHE A 238 -3.15 -23.53 3.04
CA PHE A 238 -4.25 -22.58 2.89
C PHE A 238 -5.59 -23.25 3.08
N GLN A 239 -6.53 -22.52 3.70
CA GLN A 239 -7.94 -22.84 3.73
C GLN A 239 -8.72 -21.66 3.16
N TYR A 240 -9.73 -21.97 2.35
CA TYR A 240 -10.48 -20.98 1.61
C TYR A 240 -11.97 -21.09 1.97
N THR A 241 -12.62 -19.95 2.15
CA THR A 241 -14.07 -19.89 2.40
C THR A 241 -14.66 -18.80 1.53
N ASN A 242 -15.63 -19.17 0.69
CA ASN A 242 -16.32 -18.20 -0.14
C ASN A 242 -17.25 -17.32 0.73
N LEU A 243 -17.27 -16.02 0.45
CA LEU A 243 -18.08 -15.02 1.13
C LEU A 243 -19.21 -14.48 0.23
N ARG A 244 -19.22 -14.81 -1.07
CA ARG A 244 -20.20 -14.31 -2.05
C ARG A 244 -20.64 -15.37 -3.06
#